data_AF-F0S7C5-F1
#
_entry.id   AF-F0S7C5-F1
#
_cell.length_a   1.000
_cell.length_b   1.000
_cell.length_c   1.000
_cell.angle_alpha   90.00
_cell.angle_beta   90.00
_cell.angle_gamma   90.00
#
_symmetry.space_group_name_H-M   'P 1'
#
loop_
_entity.id
_entity.type
_entity.pdbx_description
1 polymer ?
#
loop_
_entity_poly.entity_id
_entity_poly.type
_entity_poly.pdbx_seq_one_letter_code
_entity_poly.pdbx_strand_id
1 'polypeptide(L)'
;MLFRAISHNMVCLYSMAYLALGLTKFLKTMKKDRLITNYSKYNDVALDFKAKQIVESLTENDNFPTTVPSLQDFTALSKEFNVSLNKARTGDKVQIAYKNQLRKQLLSNMQELAINVESQAFNDRSKLMSSGFDVSSNSGITPIITAPKNFTLSDGSNIGEIKLNSSGSPNAISYVHEYTYDELTEEAKWNTEVSSSKAHVFKNLASSKRIYARTRVVGRKGQEVYSNTLSRVVQ
;
A
#
# COMPACT_ATOMS: atom_id res chain seq x y z
N MET A 1 22.12 -56.41 24.12
CA MET A 1 21.02 -56.26 23.13
C MET A 1 20.12 -55.02 23.35
N LEU A 2 20.16 -54.34 24.49
CA LEU A 2 19.28 -53.18 24.77
C LEU A 2 19.69 -51.84 24.11
N PHE A 3 20.97 -51.65 23.75
CA PHE A 3 21.44 -50.38 23.19
C PHE A 3 21.05 -50.13 21.71
N ARG A 4 20.69 -51.18 20.96
CA ARG A 4 20.38 -51.06 19.53
C ARG A 4 18.94 -50.59 19.25
N ALA A 5 18.01 -50.80 20.19
CA ALA A 5 16.60 -50.42 20.04
C ALA A 5 16.35 -48.92 20.27
N ILE A 6 17.13 -48.28 21.15
CA ILE A 6 16.98 -46.85 21.50
C ILE A 6 17.43 -45.95 20.33
N SER A 7 18.47 -46.36 19.61
CA SER A 7 19.02 -45.59 18.47
C SER A 7 18.04 -45.51 17.28
N HIS A 8 17.28 -46.56 16.97
CA HIS A 8 16.34 -46.53 15.85
C HIS A 8 15.13 -45.64 16.12
N ASN A 9 14.65 -45.58 17.37
CA ASN A 9 13.49 -44.77 17.73
C ASN A 9 13.82 -43.27 17.74
N MET A 10 15.05 -42.90 18.10
CA MET A 10 15.55 -41.52 18.06
C MET A 10 15.70 -40.97 16.64
N VAL A 11 16.14 -41.80 15.68
CA VAL A 11 16.32 -41.39 14.27
C VAL A 11 14.96 -41.14 13.59
N CYS A 12 13.94 -41.93 13.93
CA CYS A 12 12.58 -41.76 13.39
C CYS A 12 11.90 -40.47 13.88
N LEU A 13 12.06 -40.14 15.17
CA LEU A 13 11.57 -38.88 15.75
C LEU A 13 12.27 -37.65 15.18
N TYR A 14 13.57 -37.74 14.87
CA TYR A 14 14.32 -36.64 14.23
C TYR A 14 13.88 -36.41 12.78
N SER A 15 13.61 -37.48 12.02
CA SER A 15 13.10 -37.39 10.64
C SER A 15 11.70 -36.74 10.59
N MET A 16 10.82 -37.09 11.52
CA MET A 16 9.49 -36.49 11.66
C MET A 16 9.55 -35.01 12.10
N ALA A 17 10.47 -34.65 12.99
CA ALA A 17 10.68 -33.27 13.41
C ALA A 17 11.25 -32.39 12.28
N TYR A 18 12.14 -32.93 11.44
CA TYR A 18 12.66 -32.23 10.26
C TYR A 18 11.58 -32.01 9.19
N LEU A 19 10.66 -32.97 9.01
CA LEU A 19 9.51 -32.79 8.12
C LEU A 19 8.56 -31.70 8.63
N ALA A 20 8.33 -31.63 9.94
CA ALA A 20 7.49 -30.59 10.58
C ALA A 20 8.14 -29.19 10.57
N LEU A 21 9.46 -29.09 10.75
CA LEU A 21 10.22 -27.84 10.64
C LEU A 21 10.38 -27.37 9.18
N GLY A 22 10.46 -28.31 8.24
CA GLY A 22 10.42 -28.02 6.80
C GLY A 22 9.08 -27.47 6.34
N LEU A 23 7.97 -28.02 6.86
CA LEU A 23 6.61 -27.54 6.57
C LEU A 23 6.35 -26.13 7.15
N THR A 24 6.82 -25.86 8.37
CA THR A 24 6.61 -24.56 9.02
C THR A 24 7.43 -23.43 8.36
N LYS A 25 8.59 -23.75 7.76
CA LYS A 25 9.34 -22.81 6.91
C LYS A 25 8.71 -22.60 5.52
N PHE A 26 7.96 -23.60 5.02
CA PHE A 26 7.19 -23.51 3.77
C PHE A 26 5.90 -22.69 3.94
N LEU A 27 5.39 -22.55 5.16
CA LEU A 27 4.41 -21.53 5.53
C LEU A 27 5.05 -20.13 5.67
N LYS A 28 6.05 -19.82 4.84
CA LYS A 28 6.31 -18.46 4.40
C LYS A 28 4.98 -17.94 3.89
N THR A 29 4.38 -17.02 4.64
CA THR A 29 3.08 -16.39 4.40
C THR A 29 2.83 -16.32 2.90
N MET A 30 2.07 -17.27 2.34
CA MET A 30 1.80 -17.29 0.91
C MET A 30 1.10 -15.99 0.61
N LYS A 31 1.80 -15.10 -0.08
CA LYS A 31 1.32 -13.77 -0.36
C LYS A 31 0.06 -13.95 -1.19
N LYS A 32 -1.09 -13.58 -0.61
CA LYS A 32 -2.38 -13.78 -1.28
C LYS A 32 -2.49 -12.80 -2.44
N ASP A 33 -2.57 -13.32 -3.65
CA ASP A 33 -2.91 -12.53 -4.82
C ASP A 33 -4.40 -12.16 -4.72
N ARG A 34 -4.68 -10.87 -4.89
CA ARG A 34 -6.02 -10.30 -4.82
C ARG A 34 -6.36 -9.61 -6.12
N LEU A 35 -7.62 -9.64 -6.50
CA LEU A 35 -8.18 -8.85 -7.57
C LEU A 35 -8.36 -7.39 -7.12
N ILE A 36 -8.30 -6.48 -8.08
CA ILE A 36 -8.74 -5.12 -7.87
C ILE A 36 -10.27 -5.13 -7.84
N THR A 37 -10.85 -4.71 -6.72
CA THR A 37 -12.30 -4.66 -6.51
C THR A 37 -12.89 -3.28 -6.73
N ASN A 38 -12.08 -2.23 -6.65
CA ASN A 38 -12.55 -0.84 -6.72
C ASN A 38 -12.15 -0.17 -8.04
N TYR A 39 -13.15 0.04 -8.89
CA TYR A 39 -13.03 0.71 -10.20
C TYR A 39 -13.64 2.13 -10.20
N SER A 40 -13.89 2.73 -9.03
CA SER A 40 -14.53 4.05 -8.91
C SER A 40 -13.79 5.17 -9.65
N LYS A 41 -12.47 5.02 -9.82
CA LYS A 41 -11.59 5.98 -10.53
C LYS A 41 -11.67 5.89 -12.06
N TYR A 42 -12.29 4.84 -12.61
CA TYR A 42 -12.38 4.69 -14.06
C TYR A 42 -13.37 5.71 -14.63
N ASN A 43 -13.06 6.34 -15.75
CA ASN A 43 -14.07 7.12 -16.47
C ASN A 43 -15.19 6.18 -16.99
N ASP A 44 -16.34 6.74 -17.39
CA ASP A 44 -17.51 5.91 -17.76
C ASP A 44 -17.24 4.98 -18.95
N VAL A 45 -16.45 5.42 -19.94
CA VAL A 45 -16.11 4.62 -21.13
C VAL A 45 -15.18 3.47 -20.76
N ALA A 46 -14.17 3.74 -19.92
CA ALA A 46 -13.25 2.73 -19.42
C ALA A 46 -13.96 1.72 -18.51
N LEU A 47 -14.92 2.17 -17.71
CA LEU A 47 -15.74 1.30 -16.86
C LEU A 47 -16.62 0.36 -17.71
N ASP A 48 -17.28 0.90 -18.74
CA ASP A 48 -18.09 0.12 -19.70
C ASP A 48 -17.24 -0.95 -20.42
N PHE A 49 -16.06 -0.55 -20.92
CA PHE A 49 -15.14 -1.48 -21.55
C PHE A 49 -14.69 -2.59 -20.59
N LYS A 50 -14.31 -2.22 -19.36
CA LYS A 50 -13.87 -3.20 -18.35
C LYS A 50 -14.98 -4.18 -17.97
N ALA A 51 -16.21 -3.70 -17.82
CA ALA A 51 -17.36 -4.55 -17.54
C ALA A 51 -17.62 -5.57 -18.66
N LYS A 52 -17.50 -5.16 -19.93
CA LYS A 52 -17.62 -6.07 -21.09
C LYS A 52 -16.52 -7.12 -21.11
N GLN A 53 -15.28 -6.72 -20.87
CA GLN A 53 -14.15 -7.67 -20.79
C GLN A 53 -14.36 -8.74 -19.70
N ILE A 54 -14.90 -8.36 -18.54
CA ILE A 54 -15.20 -9.30 -17.46
C ILE A 54 -16.30 -10.28 -17.90
N VAL A 55 -17.37 -9.79 -18.55
CA VAL A 55 -18.42 -10.66 -19.09
C VAL A 55 -17.84 -11.66 -20.09
N GLU A 56 -17.03 -11.19 -21.04
CA GLU A 56 -16.39 -12.03 -22.05
C GLU A 56 -15.48 -13.08 -21.41
N SER A 57 -14.70 -12.71 -20.39
CA SER A 57 -13.74 -13.61 -19.73
C SER A 57 -14.40 -14.64 -18.82
N LEU A 58 -15.58 -14.35 -18.29
CA LEU A 58 -16.34 -15.27 -17.43
C LEU A 58 -17.35 -16.12 -18.23
N THR A 59 -17.63 -15.75 -19.48
CA THR A 59 -18.47 -16.56 -20.36
C THR A 59 -17.72 -17.84 -20.71
N GLU A 60 -18.35 -18.99 -20.47
CA GLU A 60 -17.76 -20.32 -20.74
C GLU A 60 -16.42 -20.58 -19.99
N ASN A 61 -16.22 -19.96 -18.83
CA ASN A 61 -15.02 -20.17 -18.03
C ASN A 61 -15.20 -21.29 -17.00
N ASP A 62 -14.58 -22.45 -17.27
CA ASP A 62 -14.62 -23.64 -16.40
C ASP A 62 -14.09 -23.40 -14.98
N ASN A 63 -13.26 -22.36 -14.77
CA ASN A 63 -12.75 -22.03 -13.44
C ASN A 63 -13.80 -21.38 -12.55
N PHE A 64 -14.84 -20.77 -13.15
CA PHE A 64 -15.89 -20.02 -12.45
C PHE A 64 -17.28 -20.40 -12.98
N PRO A 65 -17.71 -21.66 -12.77
CA PRO A 65 -18.97 -22.17 -13.32
C PRO A 65 -20.19 -21.49 -12.71
N THR A 66 -20.06 -21.00 -11.47
CA THR A 66 -21.10 -20.24 -10.78
C THR A 66 -20.53 -18.91 -10.32
N THR A 67 -21.28 -17.84 -10.52
CA THR A 67 -20.89 -16.48 -10.15
C THR A 67 -21.98 -15.84 -9.30
N VAL A 68 -21.57 -15.02 -8.34
CA VAL A 68 -22.46 -14.22 -7.50
C VAL A 68 -21.96 -12.77 -7.51
N PRO A 69 -22.75 -11.79 -8.00
CA PRO A 69 -24.05 -11.92 -8.68
C PRO A 69 -23.96 -12.77 -9.95
N SER A 70 -25.11 -13.28 -10.42
CA SER A 70 -25.12 -14.14 -11.61
C SER A 70 -24.54 -13.40 -12.83
N LEU A 71 -23.80 -14.12 -13.67
CA LEU A 71 -23.24 -13.53 -14.89
C LEU A 71 -24.34 -12.94 -15.80
N GLN A 72 -25.54 -13.53 -15.77
CA GLN A 72 -26.70 -13.02 -16.51
C GLN A 72 -27.13 -11.64 -15.99
N ASP A 73 -27.30 -11.48 -14.69
CA ASP A 73 -27.70 -10.20 -14.06
C ASP A 73 -26.62 -9.14 -14.27
N PHE A 74 -25.35 -9.52 -14.12
CA PHE A 74 -24.22 -8.62 -14.38
C PHE A 74 -24.17 -8.16 -15.84
N THR A 75 -24.42 -9.08 -16.78
CA THR A 75 -24.48 -8.77 -18.21
C THR A 75 -25.64 -7.84 -18.55
N ALA A 76 -26.81 -8.06 -17.95
CA ALA A 76 -27.97 -7.18 -18.12
C ALA A 76 -27.66 -5.75 -17.63
N LEU A 77 -27.09 -5.62 -16.44
CA LEU A 77 -26.69 -4.33 -15.86
C LEU A 77 -25.61 -3.62 -16.70
N SER A 78 -24.62 -4.37 -17.20
CA SER A 78 -23.57 -3.83 -18.09
C SER A 78 -24.16 -3.27 -19.39
N LYS A 79 -25.09 -4.00 -20.02
CA LYS A 79 -25.80 -3.53 -21.22
C LYS A 79 -26.66 -2.30 -20.93
N GLU A 80 -27.36 -2.28 -19.80
CA GLU A 80 -28.19 -1.15 -19.41
C GLU A 80 -27.35 0.11 -19.14
N PHE A 81 -26.22 -0.04 -18.44
CA PHE A 81 -25.26 1.03 -18.24
C PHE A 81 -24.76 1.58 -19.59
N ASN A 82 -24.39 0.72 -20.54
CA ASN A 82 -23.97 1.14 -21.88
C ASN A 82 -25.03 1.99 -22.60
N VAL A 83 -26.29 1.54 -22.57
CA VAL A 83 -27.42 2.27 -23.16
C VAL A 83 -27.61 3.63 -22.49
N SER A 84 -27.57 3.67 -21.15
CA SER A 84 -27.70 4.92 -20.38
C SER A 84 -26.55 5.90 -20.66
N LEU A 85 -25.32 5.40 -20.85
CA LEU A 85 -24.14 6.19 -21.18
C LEU A 85 -24.32 6.90 -22.53
N ASN A 86 -24.88 6.21 -23.52
CA ASN A 86 -25.17 6.80 -24.84
C ASN A 86 -26.29 7.85 -24.75
N LYS A 87 -27.37 7.59 -23.99
CA LYS A 87 -28.47 8.55 -23.80
C LYS A 87 -28.02 9.82 -23.08
N ALA A 88 -27.16 9.70 -22.08
CA ALA A 88 -26.65 10.83 -21.31
C ALA A 88 -25.79 11.82 -22.14
N ARG A 89 -25.33 11.43 -23.34
CA ARG A 89 -24.59 12.32 -24.26
C ARG A 89 -25.41 13.52 -24.72
N THR A 90 -26.74 13.41 -24.71
CA THR A 90 -27.66 14.50 -25.06
C THR A 90 -27.66 15.64 -24.05
N GLY A 91 -27.08 15.44 -22.85
CA GLY A 91 -27.00 16.46 -21.80
C GLY A 91 -28.23 16.57 -20.90
N ASP A 92 -29.24 15.73 -21.08
CA ASP A 92 -30.41 15.69 -20.20
C ASP A 92 -30.03 15.27 -18.76
N LYS A 93 -30.36 16.13 -17.79
CA LYS A 93 -30.10 15.93 -16.36
C LYS A 93 -30.71 14.63 -15.84
N VAL A 94 -31.87 14.23 -16.33
CA VAL A 94 -32.54 12.98 -15.93
C VAL A 94 -31.73 11.77 -16.40
N GLN A 95 -31.29 11.77 -17.66
CA GLN A 95 -30.46 10.69 -18.21
C GLN A 95 -29.09 10.60 -17.53
N ILE A 96 -28.49 11.75 -17.19
CA ILE A 96 -27.24 11.81 -16.43
C ILE A 96 -27.42 11.22 -15.03
N ALA A 97 -28.50 11.58 -14.32
CA ALA A 97 -28.80 11.03 -13.00
C ALA A 97 -29.00 9.51 -13.06
N TYR A 98 -29.74 9.02 -14.04
CA TYR A 98 -29.99 7.59 -14.25
C TYR A 98 -28.69 6.81 -14.52
N LYS A 99 -27.85 7.31 -15.43
CA LYS A 99 -26.53 6.73 -15.72
C LYS A 99 -25.65 6.69 -14.45
N ASN A 100 -25.66 7.74 -13.64
CA ASN A 100 -24.88 7.79 -12.40
C ASN A 100 -25.40 6.81 -11.34
N GLN A 101 -26.71 6.52 -11.31
CA GLN A 101 -27.28 5.46 -10.47
C GLN A 101 -26.79 4.08 -10.93
N LEU A 102 -26.90 3.79 -12.24
CA LEU A 102 -26.41 2.53 -12.83
C LEU A 102 -24.90 2.36 -12.62
N ARG A 103 -24.11 3.43 -12.71
CA ARG A 103 -22.68 3.41 -12.41
C ARG A 103 -22.40 2.89 -10.99
N LYS A 104 -23.15 3.36 -9.98
CA LYS A 104 -22.98 2.91 -8.60
C LYS A 104 -23.34 1.43 -8.44
N GLN A 105 -24.43 1.00 -9.07
CA GLN A 105 -24.86 -0.40 -9.06
C GLN A 105 -23.82 -1.30 -9.74
N LEU A 106 -23.31 -0.88 -10.90
CA LEU A 106 -22.28 -1.62 -11.64
C LEU A 106 -21.01 -1.77 -10.81
N LEU A 107 -20.54 -0.69 -10.17
CA LEU A 107 -19.37 -0.75 -9.28
C LEU A 107 -19.58 -1.69 -8.09
N SER A 108 -20.77 -1.69 -7.49
CA SER A 108 -21.12 -2.60 -6.40
C SER A 108 -21.11 -4.06 -6.87
N ASN A 109 -21.74 -4.35 -8.00
CA ASN A 109 -21.79 -5.71 -8.54
C ASN A 109 -20.42 -6.19 -9.00
N MET A 110 -19.58 -5.32 -9.58
CA MET A 110 -18.20 -5.65 -9.93
C MET A 110 -17.38 -6.01 -8.69
N GLN A 111 -17.58 -5.30 -7.58
CA GLN A 111 -16.93 -5.60 -6.31
C GLN A 111 -17.38 -6.94 -5.74
N GLU A 112 -18.68 -7.22 -5.73
CA GLU A 112 -19.23 -8.48 -5.24
C GLU A 112 -18.76 -9.68 -6.10
N LEU A 113 -18.81 -9.52 -7.42
CA LEU A 113 -18.33 -10.52 -8.38
C LEU A 113 -16.84 -10.81 -8.19
N ALA A 114 -16.01 -9.77 -8.02
CA ALA A 114 -14.59 -9.94 -7.74
C ALA A 114 -14.34 -10.73 -6.44
N ILE A 115 -15.11 -10.46 -5.38
CA ILE A 115 -15.00 -11.19 -4.11
C ILE A 115 -15.40 -12.67 -4.27
N ASN A 116 -16.45 -12.93 -5.05
CA ASN A 116 -16.90 -14.29 -5.35
C ASN A 116 -15.89 -15.07 -6.22
N VAL A 117 -15.30 -14.43 -7.22
CA VAL A 117 -14.22 -15.02 -8.03
C VAL A 117 -12.97 -15.28 -7.18
N GLU A 118 -12.60 -14.34 -6.30
CA GLU A 118 -11.48 -14.52 -5.37
C GLU A 118 -11.67 -15.71 -4.42
N SER A 119 -12.89 -15.96 -3.96
CA SER A 119 -13.18 -17.07 -3.04
C SER A 119 -13.09 -18.43 -3.75
N GLN A 120 -13.45 -18.49 -5.03
CA GLN A 120 -13.38 -19.71 -5.85
C GLN A 120 -11.98 -20.03 -6.36
N ALA A 121 -11.12 -19.03 -6.56
CA ALA A 121 -9.79 -19.24 -7.13
C ALA A 121 -8.77 -19.88 -6.17
N PHE A 122 -9.05 -19.96 -4.85
CA PHE A 122 -8.16 -20.54 -3.84
C PHE A 122 -6.69 -20.06 -3.92
N ASN A 123 -6.47 -18.77 -4.19
CA ASN A 123 -5.13 -18.16 -4.36
C ASN A 123 -4.33 -18.66 -5.58
N ASP A 124 -4.99 -19.27 -6.57
CA ASP A 124 -4.39 -19.59 -7.86
C ASP A 124 -4.40 -18.36 -8.77
N ARG A 125 -3.22 -17.78 -8.98
CA ARG A 125 -3.04 -16.59 -9.82
C ARG A 125 -3.52 -16.82 -11.25
N SER A 126 -3.30 -18.00 -11.82
CA SER A 126 -3.69 -18.32 -13.20
C SER A 126 -5.20 -18.33 -13.34
N LYS A 127 -5.92 -18.88 -12.35
CA LYS A 127 -7.38 -18.80 -12.28
C LYS A 127 -7.87 -17.37 -12.11
N LEU A 128 -7.24 -16.59 -11.22
CA LEU A 128 -7.61 -15.18 -11.06
C LEU A 128 -7.44 -14.39 -12.36
N MET A 129 -6.36 -14.63 -13.12
CA MET A 129 -6.11 -13.96 -14.40
C MET A 129 -7.12 -14.36 -15.50
N SER A 130 -7.71 -15.56 -15.43
CA SER A 130 -8.73 -15.98 -16.41
C SER A 130 -10.08 -15.29 -16.21
N SER A 131 -10.32 -14.64 -15.06
CA SER A 131 -11.59 -13.95 -14.77
C SER A 131 -11.78 -12.60 -15.47
N GLY A 132 -10.74 -12.07 -16.13
CA GLY A 132 -10.75 -10.73 -16.74
C GLY A 132 -10.58 -9.56 -15.75
N PHE A 133 -10.58 -9.82 -14.45
CA PHE A 133 -10.25 -8.81 -13.43
C PHE A 133 -8.75 -8.53 -13.39
N ASP A 134 -8.39 -7.30 -13.01
CA ASP A 134 -7.00 -6.92 -12.82
C ASP A 134 -6.48 -7.51 -11.50
N VAL A 135 -5.42 -8.33 -11.55
CA VAL A 135 -4.78 -8.85 -10.35
C VAL A 135 -3.91 -7.75 -9.75
N SER A 136 -4.14 -7.41 -8.49
CA SER A 136 -3.32 -6.45 -7.76
C SER A 136 -1.85 -6.87 -7.81
N SER A 137 -1.01 -5.97 -8.35
CA SER A 137 0.42 -6.20 -8.38
C SER A 137 0.94 -6.14 -6.96
N ASN A 138 1.14 -7.33 -6.42
CA ASN A 138 1.86 -7.57 -5.20
C ASN A 138 3.38 -7.43 -5.48
N SER A 139 3.83 -6.33 -6.08
CA SER A 139 5.27 -6.06 -6.17
C SER A 139 5.81 -5.86 -4.75
N GLY A 140 6.50 -6.86 -4.23
CA GLY A 140 7.11 -6.83 -2.90
C GLY A 140 8.19 -5.74 -2.75
N ILE A 141 8.56 -5.09 -3.85
CA ILE A 141 9.53 -4.02 -3.93
C ILE A 141 8.93 -2.78 -3.29
N THR A 142 9.24 -2.58 -2.01
CA THR A 142 9.04 -1.29 -1.37
C THR A 142 10.05 -0.34 -1.99
N PRO A 143 9.63 0.79 -2.59
CA PRO A 143 10.59 1.73 -3.12
C PRO A 143 11.48 2.23 -1.98
N ILE A 144 12.79 2.24 -2.21
CA ILE A 144 13.79 2.59 -1.21
C ILE A 144 13.72 4.11 -0.96
N ILE A 145 13.71 4.52 0.30
CA ILE A 145 13.88 5.92 0.66
C ILE A 145 15.36 6.30 0.67
N THR A 146 15.63 7.57 0.42
CA THR A 146 16.99 8.11 0.45
C THR A 146 17.11 9.17 1.53
N ALA A 147 18.32 9.34 2.07
CA ALA A 147 18.61 10.43 3.00
C ALA A 147 18.25 11.78 2.36
N PRO A 148 17.67 12.72 3.13
CA PRO A 148 17.32 14.02 2.61
C PRO A 148 18.60 14.80 2.28
N LYS A 149 18.68 15.33 1.06
CA LYS A 149 19.85 16.07 0.56
C LYS A 149 19.77 17.56 0.93
N ASN A 150 20.89 18.27 0.88
CA ASN A 150 20.98 19.72 1.13
C ASN A 150 20.32 20.13 2.45
N PHE A 151 20.56 19.34 3.50
CA PHE A 151 20.12 19.70 4.84
C PHE A 151 20.86 20.95 5.31
N THR A 152 20.11 21.96 5.76
CA THR A 152 20.64 23.28 6.14
C THR A 152 19.94 23.80 7.38
N LEU A 153 20.70 24.53 8.20
CA LEU A 153 20.22 25.26 9.38
C LEU A 153 20.47 26.76 9.18
N SER A 154 19.41 27.54 9.32
CA SER A 154 19.39 28.99 9.18
C SER A 154 18.62 29.61 10.35
N ASP A 155 18.88 30.88 10.64
CA ASP A 155 18.12 31.60 11.67
C ASP A 155 16.67 31.81 11.19
N GLY A 156 15.74 31.81 12.14
CA GLY A 156 14.33 32.08 11.87
C GLY A 156 14.04 33.57 11.70
N SER A 157 12.75 33.92 11.69
CA SER A 157 12.35 35.33 11.54
C SER A 157 12.41 36.08 12.88
N ASN A 158 12.30 35.34 13.99
CA ASN A 158 12.35 35.89 15.34
C ASN A 158 13.55 35.33 16.13
N ILE A 159 13.91 36.03 17.20
CA ILE A 159 14.91 35.57 18.19
C ILE A 159 14.44 34.24 18.79
N GLY A 160 15.38 33.30 18.99
CA GLY A 160 15.04 31.97 19.50
C GLY A 160 14.37 31.05 18.47
N GLU A 161 14.42 31.38 17.18
CA GLU A 161 13.96 30.50 16.11
C GLU A 161 15.12 29.97 15.27
N ILE A 162 15.10 28.67 14.98
CA ILE A 162 15.99 28.06 13.97
C ILE A 162 15.13 27.37 12.91
N LYS A 163 15.39 27.75 11.67
CA LYS A 163 14.79 27.14 10.49
C LYS A 163 15.68 26.04 9.94
N LEU A 164 15.07 24.88 9.82
CA LEU A 164 15.61 23.69 9.19
C LEU A 164 15.01 23.54 7.80
N ASN A 165 15.85 23.28 6.81
CA ASN A 165 15.40 23.00 5.45
C ASN A 165 16.17 21.83 4.84
N SER A 166 15.47 21.02 4.05
CA SER A 166 16.06 19.90 3.33
C SER A 166 15.39 19.68 1.98
N SER A 167 16.08 18.99 1.08
CA SER A 167 15.51 18.53 -0.18
C SER A 167 14.59 17.33 0.08
N GLY A 168 13.48 17.27 -0.65
CA GLY A 168 12.53 16.17 -0.48
C GLY A 168 13.12 14.84 -0.94
N SER A 169 12.91 13.80 -0.14
CA SER A 169 13.30 12.44 -0.49
C SER A 169 12.18 11.73 -1.24
N PRO A 170 12.47 11.09 -2.39
CA PRO A 170 11.49 10.23 -3.05
C PRO A 170 10.94 9.16 -2.10
N ASN A 171 9.63 8.92 -2.17
CA ASN A 171 8.92 7.92 -1.35
C ASN A 171 8.87 8.22 0.17
N ALA A 172 9.23 9.43 0.59
CA ALA A 172 8.99 9.90 1.95
C ALA A 172 7.48 10.00 2.23
N ILE A 173 7.06 9.52 3.39
CA ILE A 173 5.70 9.66 3.92
C ILE A 173 5.65 10.85 4.89
N SER A 174 6.67 10.96 5.74
CA SER A 174 6.80 12.03 6.72
C SER A 174 8.27 12.32 7.01
N TYR A 175 8.47 13.47 7.66
CA TYR A 175 9.75 13.94 8.15
C TYR A 175 9.65 14.09 9.67
N VAL A 176 10.71 13.74 10.36
CA VAL A 176 10.85 13.89 11.79
C VAL A 176 12.07 14.76 12.02
N HIS A 177 11.83 15.97 12.53
CA HIS A 177 12.86 16.95 12.81
C HIS A 177 13.28 16.81 14.26
N GLU A 178 14.58 16.67 14.50
CA GLU A 178 15.12 16.43 15.82
C GLU A 178 16.17 17.48 16.15
N TYR A 179 16.16 17.97 17.39
CA TYR A 179 17.23 18.82 17.91
C TYR A 179 17.60 18.49 19.36
N THR A 180 18.85 18.78 19.72
CA THR A 180 19.35 18.67 21.10
C THR A 180 20.32 19.80 21.43
N TYR A 181 20.45 20.09 22.72
CA TYR A 181 21.48 20.97 23.28
C TYR A 181 22.67 20.17 23.83
N ASP A 182 22.50 18.86 24.00
CA ASP A 182 23.52 17.98 24.56
C ASP A 182 24.66 17.78 23.55
N GLU A 183 25.82 17.36 24.04
CA GLU A 183 26.89 16.89 23.16
C GLU A 183 26.43 15.65 22.38
N LEU A 184 27.04 15.39 21.22
CA LEU A 184 26.71 14.27 20.33
C LEU A 184 27.18 12.92 20.90
N THR A 185 26.68 12.55 22.07
CA THR A 185 26.87 11.25 22.71
C THR A 185 25.70 10.32 22.40
N GLU A 186 25.87 9.02 22.60
CA GLU A 186 24.80 8.02 22.36
C GLU A 186 23.58 8.20 23.29
N GLU A 187 23.75 8.91 24.40
CA GLU A 187 22.71 9.20 25.40
C GLU A 187 22.02 10.56 25.19
N ALA A 188 22.38 11.31 24.14
CA ALA A 188 21.84 12.63 23.88
C ALA A 188 20.31 12.60 23.75
N LYS A 189 19.62 13.47 24.51
CA LYS A 189 18.15 13.54 24.47
C LYS A 189 17.71 14.42 23.31
N TRP A 190 17.05 13.82 22.33
CA TRP A 190 16.56 14.51 21.14
C TRP A 190 15.10 14.94 21.32
N ASN A 191 14.86 16.25 21.24
CA ASN A 191 13.52 16.79 21.07
C ASN A 191 13.06 16.50 19.65
N THR A 192 11.86 15.97 19.49
CA THR A 192 11.37 15.38 18.25
C THR A 192 10.06 16.03 17.81
N GLU A 193 10.01 16.55 16.59
CA GLU A 193 8.82 17.14 15.98
C GLU A 193 8.51 16.48 14.63
N VAL A 194 7.31 15.91 14.51
CA VAL A 194 6.88 15.21 13.28
C VAL A 194 6.14 16.17 12.36
N SER A 195 6.50 16.16 11.07
CA SER A 195 5.87 16.97 10.05
C SER A 195 5.74 16.21 8.72
N SER A 196 4.80 16.62 7.87
CA SER A 196 4.76 16.20 6.46
C SER A 196 5.70 17.06 5.58
N SER A 197 6.20 18.18 6.12
CA SER A 197 7.06 19.11 5.41
C SER A 197 8.53 18.73 5.53
N LYS A 198 9.29 18.97 4.45
CA LYS A 198 10.76 18.85 4.41
C LYS A 198 11.51 19.98 5.13
N ALA A 199 10.77 21.01 5.55
CA ALA A 199 11.27 22.18 6.25
C ALA A 199 10.43 22.44 7.50
N HIS A 200 11.09 22.89 8.56
CA HIS A 200 10.48 23.12 9.86
C HIS A 200 11.20 24.25 10.60
N VAL A 201 10.49 24.92 11.51
CA VAL A 201 11.04 26.01 12.31
C VAL A 201 10.83 25.66 13.77
N PHE A 202 11.92 25.37 14.47
CA PHE A 202 11.91 25.23 15.92
C PHE A 202 11.77 26.62 16.54
N LYS A 203 10.88 26.76 17.52
CA LYS A 203 10.59 28.02 18.20
C LYS A 203 10.93 27.94 19.68
N ASN A 204 11.05 29.10 20.32
CA ASN A 204 11.32 29.23 21.76
C ASN A 204 12.63 28.53 22.19
N LEU A 205 13.65 28.57 21.33
CA LEU A 205 14.97 28.06 21.65
C LEU A 205 15.74 29.05 22.52
N ALA A 206 16.60 28.55 23.40
CA ALA A 206 17.43 29.39 24.25
C ALA A 206 18.50 30.10 23.43
N SER A 207 18.44 31.43 23.37
CA SER A 207 19.43 32.26 22.67
C SER A 207 20.85 32.05 23.18
N SER A 208 21.83 32.27 22.30
CA SER A 208 23.27 32.08 22.55
C SER A 208 23.69 30.65 22.92
N LYS A 209 22.81 29.64 22.76
CA LYS A 209 23.19 28.23 22.88
C LYS A 209 23.41 27.59 21.51
N ARG A 210 24.37 26.67 21.44
CA ARG A 210 24.55 25.80 20.28
C ARG A 210 23.51 24.69 20.33
N ILE A 211 22.82 24.48 19.21
CA ILE A 211 21.97 23.31 19.00
C ILE A 211 22.60 22.39 17.97
N TYR A 212 22.33 21.11 18.10
CA TYR A 212 22.55 20.10 17.08
C TYR A 212 21.19 19.68 16.55
N ALA A 213 21.02 19.64 15.23
CA ALA A 213 19.77 19.25 14.60
C ALA A 213 20.00 18.30 13.44
N ARG A 214 19.03 17.40 13.24
CA ARG A 214 18.99 16.44 12.14
C ARG A 214 17.54 16.21 11.69
N THR A 215 17.35 15.53 10.57
CA THR A 215 16.03 15.13 10.09
C THR A 215 16.03 13.67 9.68
N ARG A 216 15.07 12.93 10.21
CA ARG A 216 14.77 11.55 9.84
C ARG A 216 13.63 11.54 8.83
N VAL A 217 13.85 10.90 7.70
CA VAL A 217 12.81 10.63 6.70
C VAL A 217 12.19 9.27 7.00
N VAL A 218 10.86 9.22 7.06
CA VAL A 218 10.12 7.98 7.30
C VAL A 218 9.42 7.55 6.01
N GLY A 219 9.66 6.31 5.62
CA GLY A 219 9.11 5.67 4.43
C GLY A 219 8.13 4.55 4.72
N ARG A 220 7.73 3.84 3.66
CA ARG A 220 6.86 2.66 3.79
C ARG A 220 7.60 1.50 4.46
N LYS A 221 6.85 0.64 5.15
CA LYS A 221 7.35 -0.56 5.84
C LYS A 221 8.48 -0.29 6.85
N GLY A 222 8.37 0.81 7.59
CA GLY A 222 9.31 1.14 8.67
C GLY A 222 10.70 1.55 8.19
N GLN A 223 10.86 1.89 6.91
CA GLN A 223 12.12 2.47 6.45
C GLN A 223 12.32 3.83 7.09
N GLU A 224 13.50 4.06 7.64
CA GLU A 224 13.91 5.34 8.18
C GLU A 224 15.37 5.64 7.81
N VAL A 225 15.63 6.88 7.41
CA VAL A 225 16.99 7.31 7.05
C VAL A 225 17.20 8.72 7.58
N TYR A 226 18.33 8.92 8.26
CA TYR A 226 18.71 10.21 8.83
C TYR A 226 19.49 11.08 7.83
N SER A 227 19.35 12.39 7.98
CA SER A 227 20.26 13.38 7.39
C SER A 227 21.61 13.39 8.10
N ASN A 228 22.56 14.14 7.55
CA ASN A 228 23.69 14.62 8.34
C ASN A 228 23.19 15.48 9.51
N THR A 229 23.89 15.41 10.63
CA THR A 229 23.66 16.29 11.77
C THR A 229 24.46 17.58 11.57
N LEU A 230 23.81 18.73 11.75
CA LEU A 230 24.46 20.04 11.70
C LEU A 230 24.29 20.75 13.04
N SER A 231 25.19 21.70 13.32
CA SER A 231 25.09 22.55 14.50
C SER A 231 25.00 24.02 14.13
N ARG A 232 24.28 24.80 14.94
CA ARG A 232 24.17 26.26 14.80
C ARG A 232 23.97 26.89 16.17
N VAL A 233 24.46 28.12 16.35
CA VAL A 233 24.19 28.92 17.56
C VAL A 233 22.91 29.71 17.34
N VAL A 234 22.00 29.67 18.31
CA VAL A 234 20.73 30.40 18.28
C VAL A 234 20.97 31.89 18.53
N GLN A 235 20.42 32.75 17.66
CA GLN A 235 20.45 34.21 17.84
C GLN A 235 19.48 34.69 18.93
#